data_AF-A0A7X8AI80-F1
#
_entry.id   AF-A0A7X8AI80-F1
#
_cell.length_a   1.000
_cell.length_b   1.000
_cell.length_c   1.000
_cell.angle_alpha   90.00
_cell.angle_beta   90.00
_cell.angle_gamma   90.00
#
_symmetry.space_group_name_H-M   'P 1'
#
loop_
_entity.id
_entity.type
_entity.pdbx_description
1 polymer ?
#
loop_
_entity_poly.entity_id
_entity_poly.type
_entity_poly.pdbx_seq_one_letter_code
_entity_poly.pdbx_strand_id
1 'polypeptide(L)'
;MWKKVAAFLKDFFATLLRPINKTHPMVMKEALDANDAFMLLVFGDLLGIPNPTSYYTLELLPYLADDIERWQQRMAVKGTVLEEKAAQFDF
;
A
#
# COMPACT_ATOMS: atom_id res chain seq x y z
N MET A 1 4.90 -11.17 40.51
CA MET A 1 4.06 -11.53 39.34
C MET A 1 3.39 -10.33 38.70
N TRP A 2 2.66 -9.49 39.44
CA TRP A 2 1.96 -8.31 38.91
C TRP A 2 2.81 -7.30 38.13
N LYS A 3 4.06 -7.06 38.55
CA LYS A 3 4.99 -6.18 37.82
C LYS A 3 5.32 -6.68 36.41
N LYS A 4 5.36 -8.00 36.18
CA LYS A 4 5.60 -8.59 34.85
C LYS A 4 4.39 -8.47 33.94
N VAL A 5 3.18 -8.63 34.50
CA VAL A 5 1.92 -8.45 33.77
C VAL A 5 1.73 -7.00 33.35
N ALA A 6 2.06 -6.04 34.23
CA ALA A 6 2.03 -4.62 33.89
C ALA A 6 3.03 -4.24 32.78
N ALA A 7 4.25 -4.80 32.82
CA ALA A 7 5.24 -4.62 31.77
C ALA A 7 4.76 -5.22 30.43
N PHE A 8 4.23 -6.45 30.46
CA PHE A 8 3.68 -7.10 29.28
C PHE A 8 2.53 -6.32 28.64
N LEU A 9 1.57 -5.84 29.44
CA LEU A 9 0.45 -5.02 28.94
C LEU A 9 0.97 -3.72 28.33
N LYS A 10 1.92 -3.05 28.99
CA LYS A 10 2.51 -1.81 28.47
C LYS A 10 3.21 -2.04 27.12
N ASP A 11 4.00 -3.10 26.99
CA ASP A 11 4.70 -3.43 25.74
C ASP A 11 3.73 -3.87 24.63
N PHE A 12 2.68 -4.61 24.99
CA PHE A 12 1.61 -5.04 24.10
C PHE A 12 0.83 -3.84 23.54
N PHE A 13 0.32 -2.96 24.41
CA PHE A 13 -0.41 -1.75 23.98
C PHE A 13 0.50 -0.75 23.27
N ALA A 14 1.76 -0.61 23.69
CA ALA A 14 2.73 0.23 22.99
C ALA A 14 3.01 -0.27 21.56
N THR A 15 2.99 -1.59 21.34
CA THR A 15 3.13 -2.19 20.02
C THR A 15 1.88 -2.00 19.17
N LEU A 16 0.68 -2.14 19.75
CA LEU A 16 -0.60 -1.93 19.06
C LEU A 16 -0.86 -0.48 18.68
N LEU A 17 -0.48 0.46 19.55
CA LEU A 17 -0.67 1.90 19.31
C LEU A 17 0.49 2.52 18.51
N ARG A 18 1.51 1.73 18.14
CA ARG A 18 2.61 2.20 17.29
C ARG A 18 2.07 2.39 15.87
N PRO A 19 2.39 3.52 15.20
CA PRO A 19 2.02 3.68 13.80
C PRO A 19 2.56 2.52 12.96
N ILE A 20 1.69 1.95 12.13
CA ILE A 20 1.90 0.71 11.34
C ILE A 20 3.12 0.80 10.39
N ASN A 21 3.67 2.00 10.20
CA ASN A 21 4.75 2.29 9.26
C ASN A 21 6.11 1.61 9.53
N LYS A 22 6.36 1.04 10.72
CA LYS A 22 7.69 0.51 11.09
C LYS A 22 7.74 -0.97 11.51
N THR A 23 6.60 -1.63 11.69
CA THR A 23 6.54 -2.98 12.31
C THR A 23 6.39 -4.12 11.29
N HIS A 24 5.80 -3.87 10.12
CA HIS A 24 5.54 -4.93 9.12
C HIS A 24 5.82 -4.45 7.68
N PRO A 25 7.07 -4.54 7.19
CA PRO A 25 7.39 -4.16 5.82
C PRO A 25 6.59 -4.96 4.78
N MET A 26 6.26 -6.22 5.08
CA MET A 26 5.43 -7.06 4.21
C MET A 26 4.00 -6.53 4.06
N VAL A 27 3.38 -6.10 5.18
CA VAL A 27 2.01 -5.54 5.17
C VAL A 27 1.98 -4.21 4.41
N MET A 28 3.02 -3.38 4.56
CA MET A 28 3.13 -2.14 3.81
C MET A 28 3.29 -2.40 2.31
N LYS A 29 4.13 -3.38 1.92
CA LYS A 29 4.28 -3.78 0.52
C LYS A 29 2.94 -4.25 -0.07
N GLU A 30 2.22 -5.12 0.63
CA GLU A 30 0.92 -5.61 0.19
C GLU A 30 -0.12 -4.49 0.07
N ALA A 31 -0.13 -3.54 1.01
CA ALA A 31 -1.00 -2.36 0.93
C ALA A 31 -0.65 -1.46 -0.27
N LEU A 32 0.64 -1.30 -0.58
CA LEU A 32 1.08 -0.56 -1.76
C LEU A 32 0.69 -1.28 -3.05
N ASP A 33 0.84 -2.60 -3.13
CA ASP A 33 0.41 -3.39 -4.28
C ASP A 33 -1.10 -3.31 -4.51
N ALA A 34 -1.90 -3.37 -3.44
CA ALA A 34 -3.34 -3.18 -3.51
C ALA A 34 -3.70 -1.75 -3.98
N ASN A 35 -2.99 -0.74 -3.50
CA ASN A 35 -3.18 0.64 -3.93
C ASN A 35 -2.80 0.83 -5.41
N ASP A 36 -1.70 0.24 -5.87
CA ASP A 36 -1.29 0.29 -7.27
C ASP A 36 -2.37 -0.30 -8.19
N ALA A 37 -2.99 -1.42 -7.78
CA ALA A 37 -4.11 -2.03 -8.51
C ALA A 37 -5.36 -1.14 -8.52
N PHE A 38 -5.69 -0.51 -7.40
CA PHE A 38 -6.79 0.46 -7.31
C PHE A 38 -6.56 1.65 -8.24
N MET A 39 -5.36 2.22 -8.24
CA MET A 39 -4.99 3.34 -9.11
C MET A 39 -5.08 2.96 -10.59
N LEU A 40 -4.70 1.74 -10.97
CA LEU A 40 -4.89 1.24 -12.34
C LEU A 40 -6.36 1.12 -12.75
N LEU A 41 -7.23 0.67 -11.83
CA LEU A 41 -8.66 0.57 -12.12
C LEU A 41 -9.30 1.95 -12.31
N VAL A 42 -8.90 2.92 -11.50
CA VAL A 42 -9.46 4.28 -11.53
C VAL A 42 -8.89 5.13 -12.67
N PHE A 43 -7.58 5.04 -12.90
CA PHE A 43 -6.85 5.87 -13.87
C PHE A 43 -6.37 5.09 -15.11
N GLY A 44 -6.91 3.90 -15.36
CA GLY A 44 -6.64 3.13 -16.58
C GLY A 44 -6.93 3.90 -17.87
N ASP A 45 -7.87 4.83 -17.83
CA ASP A 45 -8.18 5.76 -18.93
C ASP A 45 -6.98 6.60 -19.36
N LEU A 46 -6.15 7.04 -18.40
CA LEU A 46 -4.94 7.81 -18.71
C LEU A 46 -3.92 6.96 -19.47
N LEU A 47 -4.00 5.64 -19.34
CA LEU A 47 -3.17 4.66 -20.06
C LEU A 47 -3.83 4.19 -21.37
N GLY A 48 -5.00 4.73 -21.73
CA GLY A 48 -5.75 4.37 -22.94
C GLY A 48 -6.62 3.12 -22.80
N ILE A 49 -6.81 2.60 -21.57
CA ILE A 49 -7.75 1.50 -21.30
C ILE A 49 -9.11 2.13 -20.96
N PRO A 50 -10.14 1.98 -21.82
CA PRO A 50 -11.43 2.62 -21.57
C PRO A 50 -12.13 2.00 -20.36
N ASN A 51 -12.36 2.82 -19.33
CA ASN A 51 -13.10 2.49 -18.12
C ASN A 51 -14.49 3.14 -18.16
N PRO A 52 -15.58 2.37 -18.07
CA PRO A 52 -16.94 2.90 -18.07
C PRO A 52 -17.28 3.77 -16.85
N THR A 53 -16.47 3.74 -15.79
CA THR A 53 -16.70 4.42 -14.52
C THR A 53 -15.95 5.74 -14.40
N SER A 54 -15.12 6.09 -15.38
CA SER A 54 -14.19 7.22 -15.28
C SER A 54 -14.86 8.55 -15.01
N TYR A 55 -16.10 8.73 -15.50
CA TYR A 55 -16.89 9.91 -15.21
C TYR A 55 -17.06 10.14 -13.69
N TYR A 56 -17.30 9.07 -12.92
CA TYR A 56 -17.50 9.14 -11.48
C TYR A 56 -16.18 9.20 -10.71
N THR A 57 -15.12 8.60 -11.24
CA THR A 57 -13.84 8.58 -10.54
C THR A 57 -13.10 9.92 -10.58
N LEU A 58 -13.49 10.86 -11.45
CA LEU A 58 -12.96 12.22 -11.46
C LEU A 58 -13.17 12.95 -10.13
N GLU A 59 -14.23 12.63 -9.39
CA GLU A 59 -14.48 13.19 -8.05
C GLU A 59 -13.42 12.76 -7.02
N LEU A 60 -12.73 11.64 -7.27
CA LEU A 60 -11.65 11.13 -6.42
C LEU A 60 -10.30 11.82 -6.70
N LEU A 61 -10.16 12.49 -7.85
CA LEU A 61 -8.92 13.15 -8.25
C LEU A 61 -8.32 14.08 -7.18
N PRO A 62 -9.06 14.98 -6.51
CA PRO A 62 -8.48 15.84 -5.48
C PRO A 62 -7.92 15.08 -4.27
N TYR A 63 -8.42 13.88 -3.98
CA TYR A 63 -7.93 13.04 -2.89
C TYR A 63 -6.72 12.20 -3.29
N LEU A 64 -6.60 11.89 -4.58
CA LEU A 64 -5.53 11.03 -5.11
C LEU A 64 -4.40 11.83 -5.76
N ALA A 65 -4.56 13.14 -5.97
CA ALA A 65 -3.61 13.99 -6.68
C ALA A 65 -2.17 13.86 -6.15
N ASP A 66 -1.99 13.89 -4.83
CA ASP A 66 -0.68 13.79 -4.18
C ASP A 66 -0.06 12.37 -4.30
N ASP A 67 -0.90 11.35 -4.45
CA ASP A 67 -0.48 9.96 -4.56
C ASP A 67 -0.16 9.54 -6.00
N ILE A 68 -0.69 10.24 -7.01
CA ILE A 68 -0.45 9.95 -8.43
C ILE A 68 1.04 10.05 -8.77
N GLU A 69 1.72 11.12 -8.36
CA GLU A 69 3.15 11.31 -8.68
C GLU A 69 4.00 10.18 -8.06
N ARG A 70 3.74 9.85 -6.80
CA ARG A 70 4.42 8.76 -6.10
C ARG A 70 4.14 7.42 -6.74
N TRP A 71 2.90 7.19 -7.17
CA TRP A 71 2.51 5.97 -7.88
C TRP A 71 3.23 5.85 -9.22
N GLN A 72 3.27 6.92 -10.03
CA GLN A 72 3.99 6.95 -11.29
C GLN A 72 5.48 6.61 -11.12
N GLN A 73 6.13 7.20 -10.13
CA GLN A 73 7.53 6.91 -9.81
C GLN A 73 7.75 5.45 -9.41
N ARG A 74 6.85 4.87 -8.59
CA ARG A 74 6.92 3.44 -8.22
C ARG A 74 6.74 2.54 -9.43
N MET A 75 5.73 2.82 -10.27
CA MET A 75 5.44 2.02 -11.46
C MET A 75 6.58 2.08 -12.48
N ALA A 76 7.28 3.21 -12.60
CA ALA A 76 8.42 3.36 -13.50
C ALA A 76 9.63 2.49 -13.11
N VAL A 77 9.78 2.20 -11.82
CA VAL A 77 10.89 1.39 -11.26
C VAL A 77 10.45 -0.06 -11.00
N LYS A 78 9.14 -0.36 -11.10
CA LYS A 78 8.58 -1.67 -10.76
C LYS A 78 9.17 -2.75 -11.68
N GLY A 79 9.70 -3.81 -11.06
CA GLY A 79 10.26 -4.97 -11.76
C GLY A 79 9.18 -5.86 -12.36
N THR A 80 9.59 -7.00 -12.91
CA THR A 80 8.63 -7.98 -13.40
C THR A 80 7.86 -8.61 -12.24
N VAL A 81 6.60 -9.01 -12.48
CA VAL A 81 5.77 -9.73 -11.49
C VAL A 81 6.47 -11.00 -10.99
N LEU A 82 7.31 -11.62 -11.83
CA LEU A 82 8.10 -12.80 -11.46
C LEU A 82 9.19 -12.46 -10.44
N GLU A 83 9.92 -11.36 -10.62
CA GLU A 83 10.93 -10.91 -9.65
C GLU A 83 10.29 -10.55 -8.30
N GLU A 84 9.10 -9.93 -8.31
CA GLU A 84 8.39 -9.57 -7.09
C GLU A 84 7.89 -10.78 -6.31
N LYS A 85 7.40 -11.80 -7.02
CA LYS A 85 6.99 -13.08 -6.44
C LYS A 85 8.20 -13.88 -5.98
N ALA A 86 9.28 -13.92 -6.74
CA ALA A 86 10.52 -14.58 -6.32
C ALA A 86 11.07 -13.96 -5.01
N ALA A 87 11.09 -12.63 -4.91
CA ALA A 87 11.48 -11.92 -3.68
C ALA A 87 10.53 -12.14 -2.50
N GLN A 88 9.28 -12.55 -2.75
CA GLN A 88 8.30 -12.89 -1.70
C GLN A 88 8.52 -14.31 -1.14
N PHE A 89 9.09 -15.22 -1.92
CA PHE A 89 9.24 -16.64 -1.58
C PHE A 89 10.64 -17.06 -1.12
N ASP A 90 11.59 -16.12 -0.98
CA ASP A 90 12.93 -16.35 -0.38
C ASP A 90 13.62 -17.63 -0.89
N PHE A 91 13.83 -17.71 -2.21
CA PHE A 91 14.73 -18.71 -2.81
C PHE A 91 16.19 -18.26 -2.77
#